data_AF-A0A0G4KF97-F1
#
_entry.id   AF-A0A0G4KF97-F1
#
_cell.length_a   1.000
_cell.length_b   1.000
_cell.length_c   1.000
_cell.angle_alpha   90.00
_cell.angle_beta   90.00
_cell.angle_gamma   90.00
#
_symmetry.space_group_name_H-M   'P 1'
#
loop_
_entity.id
_entity.type
_entity.pdbx_description
1 polymer ?
#
loop_
_entity_poly.entity_id
_entity_poly.type
_entity_poly.pdbx_seq_one_letter_code
_entity_poly.pdbx_strand_id
1 'polypeptide(L)'
;MTRRQHLSAIVVLAIVAFFSVSYLFSSGIRDGTSSHSAPAPLVKDSTPAAAFDIGAIDSNILVGGSIAPKLENATAKAELGRASWKFLHTMMGRFPDKPSPEESLTLKTFITLFSRLYPCGDCASHFQKLIAKYPPQVSSRTAAAGWLCFVHNEVNTRLEKDLFDCAKIGDFYDCGCGDEDKKKKEAGEGVELRGDDTRVHDTIWCCRSGSAADTQAVADIVQYQLGMYAMRNGKPPMTQTAASIFQEICYSNKDRLSAGLIIAGWDERHGGQVYSIPLGGSLHKQSYAIGGSGSTYIYGYCDANWQESMEEQEAVAFVKGALREAIKWDGSSGGVIRMVVLTASGADRHLYLPDTDYAVRHE
;
A
#
# COMPACT_ATOMS: atom_id res chain seq x y z
N MET A 1 39.77 -14.06 -64.58
CA MET A 1 38.62 -13.14 -64.39
C MET A 1 37.43 -13.77 -63.65
N THR A 2 37.31 -15.09 -63.57
CA THR A 2 36.18 -15.82 -62.95
C THR A 2 36.09 -15.74 -61.42
N ARG A 3 37.22 -15.65 -60.69
CA ARG A 3 37.22 -15.65 -59.21
C ARG A 3 36.61 -14.40 -58.55
N ARG A 4 36.63 -13.24 -59.25
CA ARG A 4 36.01 -11.99 -58.75
C ARG A 4 34.49 -11.99 -58.91
N GLN A 5 33.96 -12.63 -59.96
CA GLN A 5 32.51 -12.70 -60.21
C GLN A 5 31.79 -13.56 -59.17
N HIS A 6 32.42 -14.64 -58.69
CA HIS A 6 31.85 -15.47 -57.62
C HIS A 6 31.81 -14.74 -56.26
N LEU A 7 32.81 -13.91 -55.94
CA LEU A 7 32.81 -13.16 -54.68
C LEU A 7 31.69 -12.11 -54.66
N SER A 8 31.49 -11.39 -55.76
CA SER A 8 30.41 -10.40 -55.88
C SER A 8 29.03 -11.06 -55.79
N ALA A 9 28.84 -12.24 -56.40
CA ALA A 9 27.58 -12.97 -56.33
C ALA A 9 27.26 -13.45 -54.90
N ILE A 10 28.27 -13.90 -54.14
CA ILE A 10 28.11 -14.34 -52.74
C ILE A 10 27.75 -13.16 -51.84
N VAL A 11 28.37 -11.99 -52.03
CA VAL A 11 28.05 -10.79 -51.23
C VAL A 11 26.62 -10.31 -51.49
N VAL A 12 26.17 -10.31 -52.76
CA VAL A 12 24.79 -9.92 -53.09
C VAL A 12 23.78 -10.90 -52.48
N LEU A 13 24.04 -12.21 -52.54
CA LEU A 13 23.19 -13.22 -51.89
C LEU A 13 23.13 -13.06 -50.37
N ALA A 14 24.26 -12.74 -49.72
CA ALA A 14 24.30 -12.50 -48.28
C ALA A 14 23.50 -11.24 -47.89
N ILE A 15 23.57 -10.18 -48.69
CA ILE A 15 22.80 -8.95 -48.46
C ILE A 15 21.29 -9.20 -48.62
N VAL A 16 20.89 -9.91 -49.68
CA VAL A 16 19.47 -10.27 -49.89
C VAL A 16 18.96 -11.13 -48.74
N ALA A 17 19.73 -12.14 -48.31
CA ALA A 17 19.36 -12.96 -47.16
C ALA A 17 19.22 -12.14 -45.87
N PHE A 18 20.13 -11.19 -45.61
CA PHE A 18 20.07 -10.32 -44.44
C PHE A 18 18.80 -9.45 -44.43
N PHE A 19 18.44 -8.87 -45.58
CA PHE A 19 17.21 -8.07 -45.69
C PHE A 19 15.93 -8.91 -45.66
N SER A 20 15.93 -10.13 -46.21
CA SER A 20 14.78 -11.05 -46.12
C SER A 20 14.54 -11.54 -44.69
N VAL A 21 15.62 -11.87 -43.96
CA VAL A 21 15.56 -12.25 -42.55
C VAL A 21 15.09 -11.08 -41.69
N SER A 22 15.64 -9.87 -41.92
CA SER A 22 15.19 -8.66 -41.22
C SER A 22 13.71 -8.34 -41.50
N TYR A 23 13.24 -8.54 -42.73
CA TYR A 23 11.83 -8.34 -43.07
C TYR A 23 10.91 -9.35 -42.36
N LEU A 24 11.34 -10.61 -42.23
CA LEU A 24 10.59 -11.64 -41.49
C LEU A 24 10.54 -11.36 -39.98
N PHE A 25 11.63 -10.83 -39.40
CA PHE A 25 11.64 -10.45 -37.98
C PHE A 25 10.90 -9.13 -37.69
N SER A 26 10.87 -8.18 -38.64
CA SER A 26 10.11 -6.94 -38.50
C SER A 26 8.61 -7.11 -38.79
N SER A 27 8.22 -8.09 -39.61
CA SER A 27 6.79 -8.37 -39.92
C SER A 27 6.09 -9.24 -38.88
N GLY A 28 6.82 -9.73 -37.86
CA GLY A 28 6.30 -10.52 -36.75
C GLY A 28 5.66 -9.73 -35.60
N ILE A 29 5.78 -8.40 -35.58
CA ILE A 29 5.07 -7.55 -34.60
C ILE A 29 3.77 -7.08 -35.26
N ARG A 30 2.81 -8.00 -35.36
CA ARG A 30 1.41 -7.60 -35.44
C ARG A 30 1.02 -7.18 -34.03
N ASP A 31 0.74 -5.90 -33.87
CA ASP A 31 0.08 -5.35 -32.68
C ASP A 31 -1.09 -6.25 -32.29
N GLY A 32 -0.90 -7.00 -31.20
CA GLY A 32 -2.01 -7.48 -30.42
C GLY A 32 -2.67 -6.24 -29.84
N THR A 33 -3.68 -5.72 -30.54
CA THR A 33 -4.60 -4.75 -29.98
C THR A 33 -5.30 -5.43 -28.80
N SER A 34 -4.73 -5.28 -27.61
CA SER A 34 -5.48 -5.43 -26.38
C SER A 34 -6.59 -4.38 -26.49
N SER A 35 -7.81 -4.83 -26.77
CA SER A 35 -9.00 -4.02 -26.63
C SER A 35 -9.15 -3.71 -25.14
N HIS A 36 -8.44 -2.69 -24.67
CA HIS A 36 -8.84 -1.99 -23.47
C HIS A 36 -10.16 -1.33 -23.82
N SER A 37 -11.25 -2.02 -23.52
CA SER A 37 -12.58 -1.44 -23.50
C SER A 37 -12.48 -0.18 -22.64
N ALA A 38 -12.71 0.98 -23.23
CA ALA A 38 -12.87 2.20 -22.46
C ALA A 38 -13.93 1.95 -21.35
N PRO A 39 -13.75 2.49 -20.14
CA PRO A 39 -14.78 2.39 -19.11
C PRO A 39 -16.10 2.88 -19.70
N ALA A 40 -17.18 2.13 -19.48
CA ALA A 40 -18.49 2.52 -19.95
C ALA A 40 -18.75 3.97 -19.49
N PRO A 41 -19.16 4.88 -20.39
CA PRO A 41 -19.45 6.24 -20.00
C PRO A 41 -20.52 6.22 -18.91
N LEU A 42 -20.28 6.94 -17.81
CA LEU A 42 -21.29 7.14 -16.78
C LEU A 42 -22.51 7.76 -17.46
N VAL A 43 -23.62 7.00 -17.51
CA VAL A 43 -24.88 7.49 -18.04
C VAL A 43 -25.31 8.63 -17.12
N LYS A 44 -25.24 9.87 -17.59
CA LYS A 44 -25.94 10.99 -16.95
C LYS A 44 -27.41 10.78 -17.23
N ASP A 45 -28.08 10.02 -16.37
CA ASP A 45 -29.54 9.94 -16.40
C ASP A 45 -30.08 11.35 -16.12
N SER A 46 -30.68 11.95 -17.14
CA SER A 46 -31.28 13.29 -17.12
C SER A 46 -32.73 13.25 -16.61
N THR A 47 -33.19 12.10 -16.15
CA THR A 47 -34.35 11.98 -15.28
C THR A 47 -33.96 12.47 -13.87
N PRO A 48 -34.81 13.24 -13.16
CA PRO A 48 -34.55 13.52 -11.75
C PRO A 48 -34.33 12.18 -11.09
N ALA A 49 -33.15 11.99 -10.48
CA ALA A 49 -32.72 10.72 -9.92
C ALA A 49 -33.93 10.07 -9.26
N ALA A 50 -34.44 8.99 -9.85
CA ALA A 50 -35.37 8.14 -9.13
C ALA A 50 -34.53 7.70 -7.94
N ALA A 51 -34.72 8.37 -6.81
CA ALA A 51 -34.05 8.05 -5.57
C ALA A 51 -34.18 6.54 -5.45
N PHE A 52 -33.05 5.84 -5.32
CA PHE A 52 -33.05 4.40 -5.16
C PHE A 52 -34.17 4.03 -4.20
N ASP A 53 -35.23 3.40 -4.71
CA ASP A 53 -36.44 3.21 -3.93
C ASP A 53 -36.15 2.13 -2.91
N ILE A 54 -35.74 2.56 -1.71
CA ILE A 54 -35.47 1.68 -0.58
C ILE A 54 -36.73 0.85 -0.24
N GLY A 55 -37.92 1.36 -0.57
CA GLY A 55 -39.19 0.64 -0.44
C GLY A 55 -39.37 -0.53 -1.41
N ALA A 56 -38.57 -0.61 -2.48
CA ALA A 56 -38.58 -1.69 -3.46
C ALA A 56 -37.61 -2.84 -3.12
N ILE A 57 -36.91 -2.79 -1.98
CA ILE A 57 -36.01 -3.85 -1.54
C ILE A 57 -36.84 -5.07 -1.10
N ASP A 58 -36.92 -6.06 -1.98
CA ASP A 58 -37.58 -7.33 -1.70
C ASP A 58 -36.71 -8.22 -0.79
N SER A 59 -37.35 -8.93 0.14
CA SER A 59 -36.68 -9.85 1.08
C SER A 59 -35.85 -10.96 0.41
N ASN A 60 -36.12 -11.29 -0.86
CA ASN A 60 -35.34 -12.21 -1.67
C ASN A 60 -33.89 -11.75 -1.88
N ILE A 61 -33.55 -10.48 -1.65
CA ILE A 61 -32.16 -10.02 -1.71
C ILE A 61 -31.25 -10.76 -0.71
N LEU A 62 -31.83 -11.25 0.40
CA LEU A 62 -31.15 -12.01 1.43
C LEU A 62 -31.08 -13.52 1.11
N VAL A 63 -31.82 -13.99 0.10
CA VAL A 63 -32.04 -15.41 -0.20
C VAL A 63 -31.42 -15.77 -1.55
N GLY A 64 -30.51 -16.75 -1.59
CA GLY A 64 -29.85 -17.23 -2.82
C GLY A 64 -28.32 -17.30 -2.77
N GLY A 65 -27.75 -17.87 -3.84
CA GLY A 65 -26.34 -18.25 -3.94
C GLY A 65 -25.39 -17.09 -4.28
N SER A 66 -24.16 -17.45 -4.68
CA SER A 66 -23.19 -16.46 -5.16
C SER A 66 -23.63 -15.84 -6.50
N ILE A 67 -23.46 -14.53 -6.62
CA ILE A 67 -23.71 -13.77 -7.84
C ILE A 67 -22.47 -13.82 -8.75
N ALA A 68 -21.27 -13.84 -8.16
CA ALA A 68 -20.02 -13.83 -8.91
C ALA A 68 -19.71 -15.19 -9.54
N PRO A 69 -19.10 -15.22 -10.74
CA PRO A 69 -18.59 -16.46 -11.31
C PRO A 69 -17.38 -17.00 -10.51
N LYS A 70 -16.96 -18.22 -10.84
CA LYS A 70 -15.76 -18.84 -10.28
C LYS A 70 -14.52 -18.02 -10.61
N LEU A 71 -13.65 -17.81 -9.62
CA LEU A 71 -12.37 -17.12 -9.80
C LEU A 71 -11.24 -18.16 -9.93
N GLU A 72 -10.72 -18.32 -11.14
CA GLU A 72 -9.74 -19.40 -11.45
C GLU A 72 -8.29 -19.04 -11.11
N ASN A 73 -7.92 -17.76 -11.18
CA ASN A 73 -6.55 -17.32 -10.87
C ASN A 73 -6.28 -17.41 -9.36
N ALA A 74 -5.38 -18.32 -8.98
CA ALA A 74 -5.05 -18.59 -7.58
C ALA A 74 -4.38 -17.40 -6.86
N THR A 75 -3.52 -16.64 -7.54
CA THR A 75 -2.84 -15.47 -6.96
C THR A 75 -3.83 -14.35 -6.69
N ALA A 76 -4.66 -14.00 -7.68
CA ALA A 76 -5.70 -12.99 -7.53
C ALA A 76 -6.72 -13.38 -6.44
N LYS A 77 -7.07 -14.66 -6.38
CA LYS A 77 -7.94 -15.21 -5.32
C LYS A 77 -7.32 -15.05 -3.92
N ALA A 78 -6.01 -15.31 -3.79
CA ALA A 78 -5.31 -15.16 -2.52
C ALA A 78 -5.17 -13.69 -2.09
N GLU A 79 -4.88 -12.79 -3.02
CA GLU A 79 -4.84 -11.33 -2.80
C GLU A 79 -6.20 -10.79 -2.37
N LEU A 80 -7.25 -11.11 -3.13
CA LEU A 80 -8.63 -10.76 -2.80
C LEU A 80 -9.01 -11.27 -1.40
N GLY A 81 -8.65 -12.51 -1.08
CA GLY A 81 -8.85 -13.10 0.25
C GLY A 81 -8.18 -12.29 1.35
N ARG A 82 -6.89 -11.99 1.22
CA ARG A 82 -6.14 -11.20 2.22
C ARG A 82 -6.75 -9.82 2.45
N ALA A 83 -7.09 -9.11 1.37
CA ALA A 83 -7.70 -7.78 1.45
C ALA A 83 -9.08 -7.84 2.14
N SER A 84 -9.89 -8.84 1.79
CA SER A 84 -11.23 -9.02 2.34
C SER A 84 -11.21 -9.36 3.82
N TRP A 85 -10.31 -10.25 4.25
CA TRP A 85 -10.15 -10.57 5.67
C TRP A 85 -9.67 -9.37 6.46
N LYS A 86 -8.72 -8.58 5.94
CA LYS A 86 -8.30 -7.33 6.58
C LYS A 86 -9.48 -6.38 6.76
N PHE A 87 -10.27 -6.14 5.71
CA PHE A 87 -11.46 -5.29 5.78
C PHE A 87 -12.46 -5.79 6.84
N LEU A 88 -12.83 -7.07 6.81
CA LEU A 88 -13.80 -7.63 7.74
C LEU A 88 -13.31 -7.56 9.19
N HIS A 89 -12.04 -7.92 9.45
CA HIS A 89 -11.48 -7.87 10.82
C HIS A 89 -11.41 -6.44 11.35
N THR A 90 -11.00 -5.47 10.52
CA THR A 90 -11.04 -4.06 10.90
C THR A 90 -12.47 -3.59 11.20
N MET A 91 -13.45 -3.96 10.35
CA MET A 91 -14.86 -3.60 10.54
C MET A 91 -15.42 -4.17 11.85
N MET A 92 -15.15 -5.45 12.15
CA MET A 92 -15.60 -6.08 13.40
C MET A 92 -14.93 -5.46 14.63
N GLY A 93 -13.66 -5.07 14.53
CA GLY A 93 -12.94 -4.34 15.58
C GLY A 93 -13.53 -2.96 15.87
N ARG A 94 -14.25 -2.36 14.91
CA ARG A 94 -14.97 -1.07 15.08
C ARG A 94 -16.42 -1.22 15.53
N PHE A 95 -16.96 -2.44 15.58
CA PHE A 95 -18.35 -2.64 15.95
C PHE A 95 -18.61 -2.20 17.41
N PRO A 96 -19.82 -1.73 17.76
CA PRO A 96 -20.10 -1.27 19.13
C PRO A 96 -20.00 -2.41 20.16
N ASP A 97 -19.54 -2.09 21.37
CA ASP A 97 -19.56 -3.04 22.49
C ASP A 97 -20.99 -3.36 22.95
N LYS A 98 -21.90 -2.41 22.77
CA LYS A 98 -23.33 -2.51 23.09
C LYS A 98 -24.15 -2.03 21.89
N PRO A 99 -24.28 -2.84 20.84
CA PRO A 99 -24.97 -2.45 19.62
C PRO A 99 -26.49 -2.38 19.83
N SER A 100 -27.14 -1.47 19.13
CA SER A 100 -28.60 -1.44 19.02
C SER A 100 -29.12 -2.66 18.23
N PRO A 101 -30.42 -3.00 18.32
CA PRO A 101 -31.02 -4.03 17.50
C PRO A 101 -30.84 -3.76 15.99
N GLU A 102 -30.88 -2.49 15.59
CA GLU A 102 -30.68 -2.05 14.21
C GLU A 102 -29.23 -2.27 13.75
N GLU A 103 -28.23 -1.91 14.56
CA GLU A 103 -26.81 -2.11 14.24
C GLU A 103 -26.48 -3.60 14.14
N SER A 104 -27.03 -4.40 15.05
CA SER A 104 -26.92 -5.86 15.04
C SER A 104 -27.51 -6.47 13.77
N LEU A 105 -28.68 -6.01 13.35
CA LEU A 105 -29.35 -6.47 12.13
C LEU A 105 -28.59 -6.00 10.88
N THR A 106 -28.08 -4.78 10.89
CA THR A 106 -27.26 -4.21 9.83
C THR A 106 -26.02 -5.06 9.59
N LEU A 107 -25.29 -5.44 10.65
CA LEU A 107 -24.11 -6.29 10.52
C LEU A 107 -24.44 -7.69 9.99
N LYS A 108 -25.52 -8.32 10.49
CA LYS A 108 -25.99 -9.61 9.97
C LYS A 108 -26.33 -9.53 8.49
N THR A 109 -27.09 -8.51 8.11
CA THR A 109 -27.50 -8.25 6.72
C THR A 109 -26.29 -8.01 5.83
N PHE A 110 -25.34 -7.20 6.29
CA PHE A 110 -24.09 -6.92 5.59
C PHE A 110 -23.33 -8.22 5.30
N ILE A 111 -23.14 -9.09 6.29
CA ILE A 111 -22.42 -10.36 6.09
C ILE A 111 -23.13 -11.28 5.09
N THR A 112 -24.46 -11.36 5.16
CA THR A 112 -25.25 -12.12 4.18
C THR A 112 -25.07 -11.56 2.77
N LEU A 113 -25.18 -10.25 2.57
CA LEU A 113 -25.02 -9.62 1.27
C LEU A 113 -23.57 -9.70 0.76
N PHE A 114 -22.60 -9.51 1.63
CA PHE A 114 -21.17 -9.68 1.35
C PHE A 114 -20.91 -11.09 0.82
N SER A 115 -21.48 -12.12 1.44
CA SER A 115 -21.31 -13.51 0.97
C SER A 115 -21.85 -13.74 -0.45
N ARG A 116 -22.87 -13.01 -0.88
CA ARG A 116 -23.48 -13.13 -2.21
C ARG A 116 -22.67 -12.38 -3.27
N LEU A 117 -22.22 -11.17 -2.92
CA LEU A 117 -21.48 -10.26 -3.80
C LEU A 117 -19.97 -10.52 -3.83
N TYR A 118 -19.48 -11.47 -3.03
CA TYR A 118 -18.06 -11.75 -2.95
C TYR A 118 -17.47 -12.13 -4.32
N PRO A 119 -16.41 -11.46 -4.84
CA PRO A 119 -15.92 -11.62 -6.23
C PRO A 119 -15.27 -12.96 -6.60
N CYS A 120 -15.53 -14.01 -5.82
CA CYS A 120 -15.08 -15.38 -6.05
C CYS A 120 -16.25 -16.33 -5.77
N GLY A 121 -16.89 -16.86 -6.81
CA GLY A 121 -18.14 -17.61 -6.69
C GLY A 121 -18.07 -18.88 -5.84
N ASP A 122 -16.96 -19.61 -5.92
CA ASP A 122 -16.71 -20.80 -5.10
C ASP A 122 -16.34 -20.45 -3.65
N CYS A 123 -15.64 -19.33 -3.43
CA CYS A 123 -15.38 -18.80 -2.10
C CYS A 123 -16.70 -18.37 -1.42
N ALA A 124 -17.51 -17.59 -2.13
CA ALA A 124 -18.82 -17.11 -1.74
C ALA A 124 -19.75 -18.27 -1.32
N SER A 125 -19.89 -19.26 -2.20
CA SER A 125 -20.73 -20.44 -1.96
C SER A 125 -20.26 -21.25 -0.75
N HIS A 126 -18.95 -21.32 -0.51
CA HIS A 126 -18.41 -21.96 0.70
C HIS A 126 -18.68 -21.12 1.96
N PHE A 127 -18.44 -19.82 1.89
CA PHE A 127 -18.67 -18.92 3.01
C PHE A 127 -20.16 -18.90 3.41
N GLN A 128 -21.08 -18.98 2.45
CA GLN A 128 -22.51 -19.14 2.70
C GLN A 128 -22.83 -20.40 3.52
N LYS A 129 -22.15 -21.53 3.26
CA LYS A 129 -22.30 -22.74 4.07
C LYS A 129 -21.76 -22.55 5.49
N LEU A 130 -20.65 -21.83 5.64
CA LEU A 130 -20.07 -21.51 6.94
C LEU A 130 -21.01 -20.62 7.77
N ILE A 131 -21.54 -19.54 7.21
CA ILE A 131 -22.46 -18.65 7.94
C ILE A 131 -23.81 -19.33 8.25
N ALA A 132 -24.24 -20.30 7.44
CA ALA A 132 -25.42 -21.11 7.74
C ALA A 132 -25.19 -22.06 8.92
N LYS A 133 -23.97 -22.63 9.03
CA LYS A 133 -23.57 -23.52 10.14
C LYS A 133 -23.25 -22.73 11.41
N TYR A 134 -22.58 -21.60 11.26
CA TYR A 134 -22.08 -20.74 12.33
C TYR A 134 -22.56 -19.30 12.09
N PRO A 135 -23.79 -18.96 12.51
CA PRO A 135 -24.36 -17.65 12.23
C PRO A 135 -23.56 -16.50 12.88
N PRO A 136 -23.51 -15.30 12.25
CA PRO A 136 -22.80 -14.14 12.79
C PRO A 136 -23.23 -13.78 14.21
N GLN A 137 -22.24 -13.73 15.11
CA GLN A 137 -22.44 -13.24 16.47
C GLN A 137 -22.27 -11.72 16.47
N VAL A 138 -23.33 -11.00 16.81
CA VAL A 138 -23.39 -9.53 16.68
C VAL A 138 -23.82 -8.85 17.98
N SER A 139 -23.68 -9.55 19.11
CA SER A 139 -24.12 -9.03 20.42
C SER A 139 -23.16 -7.99 21.01
N SER A 140 -21.91 -7.95 20.54
CA SER A 140 -20.87 -7.00 20.95
C SER A 140 -19.70 -7.04 19.97
N ARG A 141 -18.80 -6.05 20.05
CA ARG A 141 -17.51 -6.03 19.35
C ARG A 141 -16.73 -7.34 19.51
N THR A 142 -16.52 -7.79 20.74
CA THR A 142 -15.76 -9.01 21.05
C THR A 142 -16.42 -10.25 20.45
N ALA A 143 -17.76 -10.33 20.51
CA ALA A 143 -18.50 -11.45 19.92
C ALA A 143 -18.35 -11.47 18.38
N ALA A 144 -18.46 -10.31 17.74
CA ALA A 144 -18.34 -10.18 16.29
C ALA A 144 -16.92 -10.47 15.79
N ALA A 145 -15.90 -9.90 16.42
CA ALA A 145 -14.50 -10.13 16.09
C ALA A 145 -14.09 -11.59 16.35
N GLY A 146 -14.49 -12.15 17.49
CA GLY A 146 -14.23 -13.54 17.84
C GLY A 146 -14.90 -14.53 16.89
N TRP A 147 -16.15 -14.29 16.51
CA TRP A 147 -16.85 -15.11 15.52
C TRP A 147 -16.15 -15.05 14.15
N LEU A 148 -15.76 -13.86 13.69
CA LEU A 148 -15.08 -13.73 12.40
C LEU A 148 -13.74 -14.45 12.41
N CYS A 149 -13.00 -14.39 13.51
CA CYS A 149 -11.76 -15.15 13.69
C CYS A 149 -11.97 -16.65 13.54
N PHE A 150 -12.97 -17.17 14.26
CA PHE A 150 -13.31 -18.57 14.23
C PHE A 150 -13.63 -19.02 12.81
N VAL A 151 -14.48 -18.28 12.10
CA VAL A 151 -14.83 -18.59 10.70
C VAL A 151 -13.62 -18.48 9.77
N HIS A 152 -12.74 -17.51 9.99
CA HIS A 152 -11.48 -17.40 9.24
C HIS A 152 -10.59 -18.64 9.45
N ASN A 153 -10.53 -19.16 10.68
CA ASN A 153 -9.80 -20.40 10.99
C ASN A 153 -10.44 -21.65 10.38
N GLU A 154 -11.76 -21.73 10.26
CA GLU A 154 -12.42 -22.80 9.51
C GLU A 154 -12.01 -22.76 8.02
N VAL A 155 -11.86 -21.55 7.46
CA VAL A 155 -11.32 -21.37 6.10
C VAL A 155 -9.84 -21.75 6.04
N ASN A 156 -9.01 -21.38 7.03
CA ASN A 156 -7.60 -21.76 7.08
C ASN A 156 -7.44 -23.28 7.17
N THR A 157 -8.24 -23.95 7.98
CA THR A 157 -8.26 -25.42 8.08
C THR A 157 -8.54 -26.06 6.73
N ARG A 158 -9.57 -25.57 6.01
CA ARG A 158 -9.89 -26.04 4.65
C ARG A 158 -8.75 -25.80 3.65
N LEU A 159 -8.02 -24.70 3.81
CA LEU A 159 -6.91 -24.32 2.95
C LEU A 159 -5.56 -24.90 3.43
N GLU A 160 -5.56 -25.76 4.45
CA GLU A 160 -4.36 -26.36 5.05
C GLU A 160 -3.33 -25.30 5.49
N LYS A 161 -3.82 -24.21 6.08
CA LYS A 161 -3.02 -23.12 6.65
C LYS A 161 -2.99 -23.19 8.17
N ASP A 162 -1.95 -22.60 8.75
CA ASP A 162 -1.82 -22.44 10.19
C ASP A 162 -3.02 -21.69 10.78
N LEU A 163 -3.44 -22.14 11.97
CA LEU A 163 -4.52 -21.52 12.71
C LEU A 163 -4.03 -20.23 13.36
N PHE A 164 -4.87 -19.20 13.31
CA PHE A 164 -4.60 -17.95 13.99
C PHE A 164 -5.10 -18.00 15.45
N ASP A 165 -4.30 -17.52 16.39
CA ASP A 165 -4.71 -17.38 17.78
C ASP A 165 -5.65 -16.18 17.94
N CYS A 166 -6.95 -16.46 18.07
CA CYS A 166 -7.98 -15.43 18.18
C CYS A 166 -7.84 -14.52 19.40
N ALA A 167 -7.05 -14.89 20.42
CA ALA A 167 -6.74 -14.00 21.53
C ALA A 167 -5.92 -12.77 21.09
N LYS A 168 -5.17 -12.88 19.99
CA LYS A 168 -4.26 -11.84 19.47
C LYS A 168 -4.89 -10.94 18.40
N ILE A 169 -6.21 -11.01 18.21
CA ILE A 169 -6.87 -10.30 17.12
C ILE A 169 -6.76 -8.78 17.25
N GLY A 170 -6.83 -8.26 18.48
CA GLY A 170 -6.76 -6.83 18.75
C GLY A 170 -5.38 -6.24 18.41
N ASP A 171 -4.32 -7.02 18.60
CA ASP A 171 -2.95 -6.60 18.32
C ASP A 171 -2.59 -6.75 16.83
N PHE A 172 -3.08 -7.81 16.17
CA PHE A 172 -2.77 -8.10 14.77
C PHE A 172 -3.61 -7.27 13.78
N TYR A 173 -4.89 -7.08 14.10
CA TYR A 173 -5.81 -6.25 13.34
C TYR A 173 -6.13 -4.99 14.14
N ASP A 174 -5.11 -4.16 14.35
CA ASP A 174 -5.29 -2.82 14.93
C ASP A 174 -6.37 -2.07 14.14
N CYS A 175 -7.47 -1.74 14.84
CA CYS A 175 -8.59 -1.00 14.27
C CYS A 175 -8.30 0.51 14.20
N GLY A 176 -7.15 0.96 14.70
CA GLY A 176 -6.77 2.37 14.78
C GLY A 176 -7.62 3.16 15.79
N CYS A 177 -8.29 2.45 16.70
CA CYS A 177 -9.22 3.05 17.65
C CYS A 177 -8.46 3.59 18.87
N GLY A 178 -8.24 4.89 18.92
CA GLY A 178 -7.90 5.57 20.18
C GLY A 178 -9.12 5.58 21.09
N ASP A 179 -9.11 4.81 22.17
CA ASP A 179 -9.99 5.07 23.30
C ASP A 179 -9.36 6.23 24.10
N GLU A 180 -9.86 7.45 23.87
CA GLU A 180 -9.34 8.70 24.46
C GLU A 180 -9.29 8.72 26.00
N ASP A 181 -9.96 7.80 26.71
CA ASP A 181 -10.14 7.92 28.17
C ASP A 181 -9.65 6.74 29.03
N LYS A 182 -8.94 5.73 28.48
CA LYS A 182 -8.46 4.60 29.31
C LYS A 182 -6.96 4.27 29.26
N LYS A 183 -6.15 5.00 28.48
CA LYS A 183 -4.68 4.83 28.47
C LYS A 183 -3.91 5.91 29.25
N LYS A 184 -4.53 6.56 30.25
CA LYS A 184 -3.81 7.36 31.25
C LYS A 184 -3.65 6.55 32.54
N LYS A 185 -2.79 5.54 32.51
CA LYS A 185 -2.09 4.89 33.65
C LYS A 185 -1.74 3.47 33.24
N GLU A 186 -0.65 3.33 32.51
CA GLU A 186 0.43 2.37 32.83
C GLU A 186 1.45 2.41 31.70
N ALA A 187 2.67 2.76 32.10
CA ALA A 187 3.96 2.57 31.43
C ALA A 187 4.13 3.14 30.00
N GLY A 188 5.17 3.95 29.84
CA GLY A 188 5.55 4.53 28.56
C GLY A 188 5.98 3.47 27.57
N GLU A 189 5.28 3.40 26.45
CA GLU A 189 5.73 2.87 25.18
C GLU A 189 5.16 3.78 24.10
N GLY A 190 6.04 4.36 23.29
CA GLY A 190 5.68 5.33 22.27
C GLY A 190 4.67 4.73 21.30
N VAL A 191 3.59 5.48 21.06
CA VAL A 191 2.64 5.17 19.99
C VAL A 191 3.37 5.30 18.66
N GLU A 192 3.82 4.16 18.11
CA GLU A 192 4.40 4.06 16.78
C GLU A 192 3.27 4.16 15.75
N LEU A 193 2.92 5.40 15.40
CA LEU A 193 2.06 5.69 14.26
C LEU A 193 2.82 5.28 12.99
N ARG A 194 2.55 4.08 12.46
CA ARG A 194 3.04 3.63 11.14
C ARG A 194 2.38 4.46 10.03
N GLY A 195 2.97 5.62 9.72
CA GLY A 195 2.76 6.33 8.46
C GLY A 195 3.66 5.76 7.36
N ASP A 196 3.61 6.35 6.17
CA ASP A 196 4.57 6.04 5.10
C ASP A 196 6.02 6.33 5.52
N ASP A 197 6.20 7.20 6.52
CA ASP A 197 7.45 7.41 7.25
C ASP A 197 7.65 6.32 8.31
N THR A 198 8.64 5.47 8.10
CA THR A 198 8.99 4.35 8.98
C THR A 198 10.34 4.61 9.65
N ARG A 199 10.38 4.55 10.97
CA ARG A 199 11.63 4.68 11.75
C ARG A 199 12.43 3.39 11.64
N VAL A 200 13.59 3.44 10.99
CA VAL A 200 14.48 2.27 10.83
C VAL A 200 15.65 2.28 11.81
N HIS A 201 15.96 3.45 12.37
CA HIS A 201 16.86 3.63 13.50
C HIS A 201 16.46 4.93 14.23
N ASP A 202 16.98 5.18 15.43
CA ASP A 202 16.71 6.39 16.22
C ASP A 202 16.96 7.69 15.45
N THR A 203 17.92 7.66 14.54
CA THR A 203 18.41 8.80 13.76
C THR A 203 18.08 8.71 12.27
N ILE A 204 17.38 7.65 11.83
CA ILE A 204 17.17 7.35 10.41
C ILE A 204 15.72 6.92 10.17
N TRP A 205 15.10 7.55 9.19
CA TRP A 205 13.75 7.29 8.73
C TRP A 205 13.76 6.94 7.24
N CYS A 206 12.76 6.17 6.83
CA CYS A 206 12.50 5.93 5.42
C CYS A 206 11.06 6.25 5.04
N CYS A 207 10.88 6.92 3.91
CA CYS A 207 9.58 7.09 3.27
C CYS A 207 9.40 5.96 2.25
N ARG A 208 8.24 5.30 2.28
CA ARG A 208 7.93 4.13 1.47
C ARG A 208 6.91 4.44 0.37
N SER A 209 7.17 3.99 -0.85
CA SER A 209 6.24 4.09 -1.99
C SER A 209 6.33 2.85 -2.88
N GLY A 210 5.23 2.52 -3.56
CA GLY A 210 5.10 1.30 -4.37
C GLY A 210 4.28 0.21 -3.66
N SER A 211 4.71 -1.04 -3.77
CA SER A 211 4.04 -2.16 -3.10
C SER A 211 4.19 -2.04 -1.58
N ALA A 212 3.06 -1.97 -0.87
CA ALA A 212 3.05 -1.87 0.58
C ALA A 212 3.72 -3.08 1.25
N ALA A 213 3.50 -4.28 0.71
CA ALA A 213 4.10 -5.51 1.23
C ALA A 213 5.62 -5.54 1.04
N ASP A 214 6.09 -5.16 -0.15
CA ASP A 214 7.52 -5.18 -0.49
C ASP A 214 8.27 -4.16 0.37
N THR A 215 7.80 -2.91 0.38
CA THR A 215 8.46 -1.83 1.11
C THR A 215 8.44 -2.05 2.62
N GLN A 216 7.37 -2.63 3.17
CA GLN A 216 7.31 -2.97 4.59
C GLN A 216 8.32 -4.06 4.94
N ALA A 217 8.39 -5.14 4.15
CA ALA A 217 9.35 -6.21 4.40
C ALA A 217 10.80 -5.71 4.30
N VAL A 218 11.12 -4.87 3.31
CA VAL A 218 12.46 -4.28 3.18
C VAL A 218 12.79 -3.40 4.39
N ALA A 219 11.87 -2.54 4.83
CA ALA A 219 12.08 -1.68 5.99
C ALA A 219 12.31 -2.49 7.29
N ASP A 220 11.52 -3.54 7.53
CA ASP A 220 11.66 -4.40 8.70
C ASP A 220 13.03 -5.14 8.71
N ILE A 221 13.47 -5.65 7.55
CA ILE A 221 14.78 -6.29 7.39
C ILE A 221 15.92 -5.29 7.69
N VAL A 222 15.82 -4.07 7.14
CA VAL A 222 16.87 -3.06 7.32
C VAL A 222 16.90 -2.58 8.76
N GLN A 223 15.75 -2.37 9.40
CA GLN A 223 15.66 -2.00 10.81
C GLN A 223 16.38 -3.03 11.69
N TYR A 224 16.15 -4.31 11.45
CA TYR A 224 16.87 -5.39 12.16
C TYR A 224 18.38 -5.33 11.92
N GLN A 225 18.81 -5.18 10.66
CA GLN A 225 20.25 -5.13 10.33
C GLN A 225 20.95 -3.90 10.93
N LEU A 226 20.28 -2.74 10.95
CA LEU A 226 20.78 -1.52 11.57
C LEU A 226 20.89 -1.64 13.08
N GLY A 227 19.90 -2.26 13.74
CA GLY A 227 19.97 -2.55 15.18
C GLY A 227 21.17 -3.44 15.52
N MET A 228 21.38 -4.51 14.74
CA MET A 228 22.54 -5.39 14.90
C MET A 228 23.87 -4.68 14.64
N TYR A 229 23.92 -3.81 13.62
CA TYR A 229 25.09 -2.99 13.32
C TYR A 229 25.44 -2.06 14.49
N ALA A 230 24.43 -1.37 15.05
CA ALA A 230 24.61 -0.45 16.16
C ALA A 230 25.14 -1.16 17.41
N MET A 231 24.53 -2.29 17.76
CA MET A 231 24.95 -3.11 18.92
C MET A 231 26.38 -3.64 18.78
N ARG A 232 26.76 -4.10 17.58
CA ARG A 232 28.09 -4.64 17.32
C ARG A 232 29.19 -3.56 17.37
N ASN A 233 28.89 -2.37 16.87
CA ASN A 233 29.88 -1.30 16.73
C ASN A 233 29.88 -0.32 17.91
N GLY A 234 28.89 -0.41 18.81
CA GLY A 234 28.73 0.48 19.97
C GLY A 234 28.44 1.93 19.59
N LYS A 235 27.99 2.18 18.35
CA LYS A 235 27.70 3.52 17.84
C LYS A 235 26.53 3.49 16.86
N PRO A 236 25.75 4.58 16.75
CA PRO A 236 24.69 4.70 15.76
C PRO A 236 25.20 4.50 14.33
N PRO A 237 24.42 3.85 13.44
CA PRO A 237 24.74 3.75 12.03
C PRO A 237 24.65 5.13 11.36
N MET A 238 25.46 5.33 10.32
CA MET A 238 25.37 6.51 9.46
C MET A 238 24.19 6.37 8.49
N THR A 239 23.61 7.49 8.05
CA THR A 239 22.53 7.50 7.06
C THR A 239 22.96 6.81 5.76
N GLN A 240 24.20 7.05 5.32
CA GLN A 240 24.78 6.38 4.17
C GLN A 240 24.81 4.85 4.32
N THR A 241 25.10 4.33 5.52
CA THR A 241 25.13 2.88 5.77
C THR A 241 23.74 2.27 5.60
N ALA A 242 22.71 2.91 6.16
CA ALA A 242 21.33 2.49 5.96
C ALA A 242 20.94 2.50 4.48
N ALA A 243 21.27 3.59 3.76
CA ALA A 243 20.95 3.73 2.35
C ALA A 243 21.63 2.66 1.48
N SER A 244 22.87 2.26 1.79
CA SER A 244 23.56 1.17 1.09
C SER A 244 22.90 -0.20 1.31
N ILE A 245 22.44 -0.48 2.54
CA ILE A 245 21.74 -1.74 2.83
C ILE A 245 20.40 -1.80 2.09
N PHE A 246 19.63 -0.70 2.12
CA PHE A 246 18.40 -0.59 1.33
C PHE A 246 18.66 -0.81 -0.16
N GLN A 247 19.69 -0.16 -0.70
CA GLN A 247 20.07 -0.28 -2.11
C GLN A 247 20.40 -1.73 -2.47
N GLU A 248 21.19 -2.43 -1.66
CA GLU A 248 21.58 -3.82 -1.94
C GLU A 248 20.34 -4.72 -2.06
N ILE A 249 19.41 -4.63 -1.10
CA ILE A 249 18.18 -5.43 -1.10
C ILE A 249 17.32 -5.10 -2.32
N CYS A 250 17.12 -3.81 -2.61
CA CYS A 250 16.31 -3.36 -3.74
C CYS A 250 16.93 -3.75 -5.08
N TYR A 251 18.24 -3.55 -5.27
CA TYR A 251 18.93 -3.83 -6.52
C TYR A 251 18.99 -5.33 -6.81
N SER A 252 19.34 -6.15 -5.82
CA SER A 252 19.39 -7.60 -5.96
C SER A 252 18.04 -8.23 -6.28
N ASN A 253 16.94 -7.54 -5.96
CA ASN A 253 15.58 -8.03 -6.17
C ASN A 253 14.76 -7.10 -7.08
N LYS A 254 15.39 -6.27 -7.92
CA LYS A 254 14.72 -5.24 -8.74
C LYS A 254 13.64 -5.78 -9.68
N ASP A 255 13.74 -7.05 -10.09
CA ASP A 255 12.77 -7.71 -10.98
C ASP A 255 11.61 -8.36 -10.20
N ARG A 256 11.63 -8.29 -8.86
CA ARG A 256 10.67 -8.90 -7.94
C ARG A 256 10.05 -7.94 -6.94
N LEU A 257 10.73 -6.84 -6.62
CA LEU A 257 10.26 -5.82 -5.70
C LEU A 257 9.79 -4.59 -6.48
N SER A 258 8.67 -4.02 -6.04
CA SER A 258 8.24 -2.68 -6.41
C SER A 258 8.39 -1.75 -5.22
N ALA A 259 9.59 -1.20 -5.03
CA ALA A 259 9.93 -0.35 -3.88
C ALA A 259 10.62 0.94 -4.34
N GLY A 260 9.96 2.08 -4.15
CA GLY A 260 10.56 3.40 -4.23
C GLY A 260 10.76 3.94 -2.81
N LEU A 261 12.00 4.22 -2.44
CA LEU A 261 12.37 4.57 -1.07
C LEU A 261 13.12 5.89 -1.02
N ILE A 262 12.83 6.71 -0.01
CA ILE A 262 13.65 7.87 0.36
C ILE A 262 14.16 7.63 1.77
N ILE A 263 15.47 7.70 1.96
CA ILE A 263 16.13 7.51 3.24
C ILE A 263 16.64 8.88 3.68
N ALA A 264 16.16 9.32 4.83
CA ALA A 264 16.60 10.55 5.46
C ALA A 264 17.13 10.25 6.86
N GLY A 265 18.19 10.94 7.25
CA GLY A 265 18.78 10.76 8.56
C GLY A 265 19.73 11.87 8.91
N TRP A 266 20.05 11.97 10.19
CA TRP A 266 21.04 12.89 10.71
C TRP A 266 22.16 12.09 11.39
N ASP A 267 23.41 12.41 11.06
CA ASP A 267 24.58 11.85 11.75
C ASP A 267 25.59 12.93 12.11
N GLU A 268 26.37 12.69 13.17
CA GLU A 268 27.35 13.66 13.67
C GLU A 268 28.45 14.01 12.66
N ARG A 269 28.74 13.13 11.70
CA ARG A 269 29.86 13.28 10.77
C ARG A 269 29.51 14.14 9.58
N HIS A 270 28.31 13.99 9.03
CA HIS A 270 27.89 14.66 7.80
C HIS A 270 26.61 15.47 7.93
N GLY A 271 26.01 15.53 9.12
CA GLY A 271 24.75 16.21 9.38
C GLY A 271 23.57 15.50 8.72
N GLY A 272 22.57 16.29 8.30
CA GLY A 272 21.39 15.80 7.60
C GLY A 272 21.73 15.31 6.20
N GLN A 273 21.22 14.14 5.83
CA GLN A 273 21.41 13.55 4.51
C GLN A 273 20.11 12.97 3.97
N VAL A 274 19.91 13.08 2.65
CA VAL A 274 18.79 12.48 1.93
C VAL A 274 19.32 11.63 0.78
N TYR A 275 18.80 10.41 0.69
CA TYR A 275 19.10 9.45 -0.35
C TYR A 275 17.81 8.96 -0.99
N SER A 276 17.78 8.88 -2.33
CA SER A 276 16.67 8.34 -3.11
C SER A 276 17.07 7.03 -3.76
N ILE A 277 16.19 6.04 -3.63
CA ILE A 277 16.28 4.72 -4.26
C ILE A 277 15.02 4.52 -5.10
N PRO A 278 15.08 4.78 -6.43
CA PRO A 278 13.95 4.52 -7.31
C PRO A 278 13.75 3.00 -7.50
N LEU A 279 12.67 2.63 -8.19
CA LEU A 279 12.28 1.23 -8.45
C LEU A 279 13.42 0.36 -9.06
N GLY A 280 14.37 0.97 -9.76
CA GLY A 280 15.53 0.27 -10.32
C GLY A 280 16.61 -0.14 -9.31
N GLY A 281 16.51 0.28 -8.05
CA GLY A 281 17.45 -0.04 -6.98
C GLY A 281 18.79 0.73 -7.04
N SER A 282 18.90 1.78 -7.86
CA SER A 282 20.07 2.68 -7.83
C SER A 282 20.05 3.56 -6.58
N LEU A 283 21.20 4.10 -6.17
CA LEU A 283 21.30 4.96 -5.00
C LEU A 283 21.76 6.37 -5.41
N HIS A 284 20.99 7.39 -5.04
CA HIS A 284 21.29 8.78 -5.37
C HIS A 284 21.21 9.67 -4.13
N LYS A 285 22.33 10.32 -3.78
CA LYS A 285 22.33 11.39 -2.78
C LYS A 285 21.78 12.67 -3.41
N GLN A 286 20.85 13.34 -2.75
CA GLN A 286 20.19 14.55 -3.25
C GLN A 286 20.08 15.60 -2.14
N SER A 287 19.90 16.87 -2.53
CA SER A 287 19.62 17.96 -1.57
C SER A 287 18.17 17.88 -1.05
N TYR A 288 17.25 17.46 -1.91
CA TYR A 288 15.88 17.07 -1.56
C TYR A 288 15.46 15.93 -2.48
N ALA A 289 14.47 15.13 -2.07
CA ALA A 289 13.93 14.05 -2.89
C ALA A 289 12.41 14.03 -2.82
N ILE A 290 11.77 13.77 -3.97
CA ILE A 290 10.34 13.53 -4.09
C ILE A 290 10.11 12.19 -4.79
N GLY A 291 9.04 11.49 -4.43
CA GLY A 291 8.69 10.19 -4.97
C GLY A 291 7.22 9.85 -4.77
N GLY A 292 6.78 8.71 -5.34
CA GLY A 292 5.38 8.31 -5.36
C GLY A 292 4.62 8.81 -6.60
N SER A 293 3.32 8.51 -6.69
CA SER A 293 2.47 8.97 -7.81
C SER A 293 2.30 10.49 -7.81
N GLY A 294 2.10 11.07 -6.62
CA GLY A 294 1.84 12.49 -6.44
C GLY A 294 3.01 13.41 -6.77
N SER A 295 4.25 12.90 -6.77
CA SER A 295 5.44 13.71 -7.07
C SER A 295 5.43 14.27 -8.49
N THR A 296 4.75 13.58 -9.43
CA THR A 296 4.64 14.00 -10.83
C THR A 296 3.96 15.37 -11.01
N TYR A 297 3.07 15.75 -10.09
CA TYR A 297 2.33 17.02 -10.15
C TYR A 297 3.09 18.21 -9.55
N ILE A 298 4.16 17.96 -8.80
CA ILE A 298 4.80 18.97 -7.95
C ILE A 298 6.25 19.28 -8.32
N TYR A 299 6.79 18.73 -9.42
CA TYR A 299 8.12 19.09 -9.92
C TYR A 299 8.27 20.61 -10.09
N GLY A 300 7.35 21.25 -10.81
CA GLY A 300 7.40 22.70 -11.03
C GLY A 300 7.24 23.52 -9.74
N TYR A 301 6.50 23.01 -8.75
CA TYR A 301 6.42 23.65 -7.43
C TYR A 301 7.75 23.54 -6.69
N CYS A 302 8.36 22.34 -6.68
CA CYS A 302 9.63 22.10 -6.00
C CYS A 302 10.74 22.96 -6.61
N ASP A 303 10.85 23.00 -7.94
CA ASP A 303 11.86 23.80 -8.63
C ASP A 303 11.73 25.31 -8.37
N ALA A 304 10.50 25.81 -8.24
CA ALA A 304 10.25 27.24 -8.02
C ALA A 304 10.42 27.67 -6.55
N ASN A 305 10.21 26.78 -5.59
CA ASN A 305 10.16 27.13 -4.17
C ASN A 305 11.35 26.59 -3.37
N TRP A 306 12.11 25.63 -3.89
CA TRP A 306 13.31 25.10 -3.23
C TRP A 306 14.43 26.14 -3.19
N GLN A 307 15.11 26.23 -2.05
CA GLN A 307 16.30 27.04 -1.85
C GLN A 307 17.31 26.24 -1.05
N GLU A 308 18.58 26.42 -1.39
CA GLU A 308 19.66 25.79 -0.63
C GLU A 308 19.79 26.47 0.73
N SER A 309 20.02 25.68 1.79
CA SER A 309 20.20 26.16 3.16
C SER A 309 18.98 26.89 3.75
N MET A 310 17.78 26.38 3.49
CA MET A 310 16.56 26.83 4.18
C MET A 310 16.69 26.69 5.70
N GLU A 311 16.14 27.65 6.43
CA GLU A 311 15.88 27.49 7.86
C GLU A 311 14.80 26.42 8.10
N GLU A 312 14.78 25.81 9.28
CA GLU A 312 13.86 24.70 9.60
C GLU A 312 12.40 25.03 9.28
N GLN A 313 11.94 26.23 9.66
CA GLN A 313 10.57 26.69 9.43
C GLN A 313 10.25 26.86 7.94
N GLU A 314 11.22 27.29 7.15
CA GLU A 314 11.09 27.45 5.71
C GLU A 314 11.04 26.09 5.01
N ALA A 315 11.88 25.15 5.43
CA ALA A 315 11.88 23.78 4.93
C ALA A 315 10.54 23.08 5.25
N VAL A 316 10.02 23.23 6.47
CA VAL A 316 8.71 22.74 6.87
C VAL A 316 7.60 23.34 6.00
N ALA A 317 7.64 24.66 5.76
CA ALA A 317 6.67 25.34 4.90
C ALA A 317 6.74 24.84 3.44
N PHE A 318 7.95 24.64 2.92
CA PHE A 318 8.21 24.11 1.58
C PHE A 318 7.62 22.70 1.42
N VAL A 319 7.96 21.76 2.32
CA VAL A 319 7.47 20.38 2.26
C VAL A 319 5.96 20.33 2.41
N LYS A 320 5.39 21.11 3.35
CA LYS A 320 3.94 21.21 3.54
C LYS A 320 3.23 21.74 2.29
N GLY A 321 3.78 22.78 1.67
CA GLY A 321 3.24 23.35 0.43
C GLY A 321 3.29 22.36 -0.73
N ALA A 322 4.41 21.65 -0.89
CA ALA A 322 4.57 20.63 -1.92
C ALA A 322 3.57 19.48 -1.75
N LEU A 323 3.42 18.95 -0.53
CA LEU A 323 2.48 17.86 -0.26
C LEU A 323 1.02 18.32 -0.43
N ARG A 324 0.68 19.56 -0.09
CA ARG A 324 -0.65 20.12 -0.31
C ARG A 324 -1.02 20.15 -1.80
N GLU A 325 -0.08 20.57 -2.66
CA GLU A 325 -0.30 20.54 -4.11
C GLU A 325 -0.40 19.11 -4.63
N ALA A 326 0.42 18.17 -4.15
CA ALA A 326 0.33 16.76 -4.54
C ALA A 326 -1.03 16.16 -4.17
N ILE A 327 -1.49 16.35 -2.93
CA ILE A 327 -2.80 15.88 -2.43
C ILE A 327 -3.96 16.48 -3.24
N LYS A 328 -3.84 17.74 -3.68
CA LYS A 328 -4.87 18.41 -4.46
C LYS A 328 -5.09 17.81 -5.84
N TRP A 329 -4.03 17.31 -6.48
CA TRP A 329 -4.06 16.89 -7.89
C TRP A 329 -3.97 15.38 -8.11
N ASP A 330 -3.36 14.63 -7.21
CA ASP A 330 -3.21 13.17 -7.32
C ASP A 330 -4.37 12.43 -6.65
N GLY A 331 -5.10 11.62 -7.43
CA GLY A 331 -6.21 10.80 -6.91
C GLY A 331 -5.79 9.65 -5.99
N SER A 332 -4.50 9.31 -5.94
CA SER A 332 -3.97 8.31 -5.00
C SER A 332 -3.41 8.93 -3.72
N SER A 333 -3.25 10.26 -3.68
CA SER A 333 -2.76 11.01 -2.52
C SER A 333 -3.92 11.64 -1.74
N GLY A 334 -3.80 11.73 -0.43
CA GLY A 334 -4.88 12.30 0.40
C GLY A 334 -4.64 12.19 1.90
N GLY A 335 -5.65 12.61 2.67
CA GLY A 335 -5.66 12.50 4.12
C GLY A 335 -4.90 13.62 4.82
N VAL A 336 -3.91 13.24 5.62
CA VAL A 336 -3.19 14.13 6.55
C VAL A 336 -1.72 14.20 6.16
N ILE A 337 -1.07 15.33 6.38
CA ILE A 337 0.38 15.44 6.19
C ILE A 337 1.05 15.00 7.49
N ARG A 338 1.88 13.97 7.40
CA ARG A 338 2.80 13.55 8.46
C ARG A 338 4.19 14.04 8.07
N MET A 339 4.91 14.60 9.04
CA MET A 339 6.24 15.11 8.82
C MET A 339 7.13 14.74 10.01
N VAL A 340 8.38 14.40 9.72
CA VAL A 340 9.42 14.17 10.73
C VAL A 340 10.56 15.14 10.47
N VAL A 341 10.87 15.96 11.46
CA VAL A 341 12.01 16.88 11.44
C VAL A 341 13.15 16.21 12.20
N LEU A 342 14.27 15.97 11.51
CA LEU A 342 15.44 15.29 12.06
C LEU A 342 16.56 16.31 12.28
N THR A 343 16.97 16.48 13.53
CA THR A 343 18.08 17.37 13.90
C THR A 343 19.04 16.66 14.85
N ALA A 344 20.09 17.38 15.28
CA ALA A 344 21.02 16.91 16.30
C ALA A 344 20.33 16.60 17.66
N SER A 345 19.20 17.25 17.96
CA SER A 345 18.46 17.03 19.22
C SER A 345 17.55 15.81 19.16
N GLY A 346 17.33 15.23 17.98
CA GLY A 346 16.48 14.07 17.77
C GLY A 346 15.42 14.30 16.68
N ALA A 347 14.38 13.47 16.71
CA ALA A 347 13.28 13.50 15.77
C ALA A 347 12.05 14.18 16.40
N ASP A 348 11.56 15.24 15.78
CA ASP A 348 10.26 15.85 16.08
C ASP A 348 9.23 15.41 15.02
N ARG A 349 8.02 15.06 15.47
CA ARG A 349 6.96 14.51 14.63
C ARG A 349 5.79 15.47 14.60
N HIS A 350 5.46 15.96 13.41
CA HIS A 350 4.32 16.85 13.20
C HIS A 350 3.20 16.13 12.44
N LEU A 351 1.97 16.43 12.84
CA LEU A 351 0.76 16.02 12.15
C LEU A 351 -0.04 17.27 11.75
N TYR A 352 -0.36 17.37 10.47
CA TYR A 352 -1.15 18.47 9.92
C TYR A 352 -2.44 17.92 9.31
N LEU A 353 -3.57 18.43 9.79
CA LEU A 353 -4.90 17.95 9.41
C LEU A 353 -5.54 18.87 8.36
N PRO A 354 -6.27 18.33 7.38
CA PRO A 354 -6.87 19.11 6.29
C PRO A 354 -7.98 20.06 6.76
N ASP A 355 -8.71 19.72 7.81
CA ASP A 355 -9.78 20.53 8.42
C ASP A 355 -9.25 21.83 9.08
N THR A 356 -7.97 21.84 9.44
CA THR A 356 -7.28 23.01 10.03
C THR A 356 -6.49 23.82 9.01
N ASP A 357 -6.73 23.62 7.71
CA ASP A 357 -5.88 24.13 6.61
C ASP A 357 -4.40 23.77 6.82
N TYR A 358 -4.16 22.56 7.36
CA TYR A 358 -2.83 22.06 7.70
C TYR A 358 -2.06 23.00 8.67
N ALA A 359 -2.73 23.44 9.74
CA ALA A 359 -2.07 24.02 10.92
C ALA A 359 -1.43 22.91 11.78
N VAL A 360 -0.33 23.22 12.49
CA VAL A 360 0.38 22.23 13.35
C VAL A 360 -0.51 21.87 14.54
N ARG A 361 -0.76 20.58 14.78
CA ARG A 361 -1.08 20.08 16.12
C ARG A 361 0.20 19.55 16.77
N HIS A 362 0.57 20.11 17.91
CA HIS A 362 1.51 19.46 18.82
C HIS A 362 0.68 18.53 19.70
N GLU A 363 0.84 17.22 19.54
CA GLU A 363 0.27 16.20 20.43
C GLU A 363 1.27 15.83 21.53
#